data_AF-W1YCD3-F1
#
_entry.id   AF-W1YCD3-F1
#
_cell.length_a   1.000
_cell.length_b   1.000
_cell.length_c   1.000
_cell.angle_alpha   90.00
_cell.angle_beta   90.00
_cell.angle_gamma   90.00
#
_symmetry.space_group_name_H-M   'P 1'
#
loop_
_entity.id
_entity.type
_entity.pdbx_description
1 polymer ?
#
loop_
_entity_poly.entity_id
_entity_poly.type
_entity_poly.pdbx_seq_one_letter_code
_entity_poly.pdbx_strand_id
1 'polypeptide(L)' 'KISPCIRRLTRALSEPALLAFTTSSSEAAFPGTLEKLEQFGVSPKIASFVLPIGYSFNLVGSMAYCSFATVFIAQA' A
#
# COMPACT_ATOMS: atom_id res chain seq x y z
N LYS A 1 -4.10 -21.43 -11.01
CA LYS A 1 -5.17 -21.00 -10.05
C LYS A 1 -4.87 -19.67 -9.32
N ILE A 2 -3.63 -19.16 -9.30
CA ILE A 2 -3.23 -17.91 -8.60
C ILE A 2 -3.55 -16.62 -9.39
N SER A 3 -3.37 -16.62 -10.71
CA SER A 3 -3.57 -15.43 -11.57
C SER A 3 -4.96 -14.76 -11.47
N PRO A 4 -6.10 -15.48 -11.41
CA PRO A 4 -7.41 -14.84 -11.25
C PRO A 4 -7.63 -14.23 -9.86
N CYS A 5 -6.92 -14.73 -8.82
CA CYS A 5 -6.99 -14.18 -7.47
C CYS A 5 -6.27 -12.83 -7.40
N ILE A 6 -5.06 -12.75 -7.95
CA ILE A 6 -4.27 -11.51 -8.01
C ILE A 6 -5.06 -10.41 -8.70
N ARG A 7 -5.67 -10.70 -9.87
CA ARG A 7 -6.44 -9.69 -10.62
C ARG A 7 -7.66 -9.16 -9.85
N ARG A 8 -8.29 -10.01 -9.04
CA ARG A 8 -9.42 -9.58 -8.18
C ARG A 8 -8.93 -8.70 -7.03
N LEU A 9 -7.80 -9.06 -6.42
CA LEU A 9 -7.22 -8.30 -5.32
C LEU A 9 -6.76 -6.91 -5.79
N THR A 10 -6.03 -6.84 -6.90
CA THR A 10 -5.57 -5.55 -7.45
C THR A 10 -6.74 -4.64 -7.80
N ARG A 11 -7.83 -5.20 -8.35
CA ARG A 11 -9.06 -4.45 -8.62
C ARG A 11 -9.74 -3.96 -7.33
N ALA A 12 -9.79 -4.79 -6.29
CA ALA A 12 -10.35 -4.39 -4.99
C ALA A 12 -9.54 -3.26 -4.32
N LEU A 13 -8.22 -3.27 -4.50
CA LEU A 13 -7.31 -2.28 -3.91
C LEU A 13 -7.05 -1.06 -4.80
N SER A 14 -7.60 -0.99 -6.02
CA SER A 14 -7.33 0.11 -6.96
C SER A 14 -7.79 1.46 -6.42
N GLU A 15 -8.94 1.51 -5.75
CA GLU A 15 -9.49 2.73 -5.15
C GLU A 15 -8.61 3.29 -4.01
N PRO A 16 -8.28 2.54 -2.94
CA PRO A 16 -7.39 3.05 -1.90
C PRO A 16 -5.98 3.34 -2.43
N ALA A 17 -5.48 2.58 -3.42
CA ALA A 17 -4.18 2.87 -4.04
C ALA A 17 -4.19 4.22 -4.78
N LEU A 18 -5.26 4.52 -5.53
CA LEU A 18 -5.42 5.81 -6.19
C LEU A 18 -5.56 6.95 -5.18
N LEU A 19 -6.30 6.75 -4.09
CA LEU A 19 -6.42 7.75 -3.02
C LEU A 19 -5.07 8.04 -2.36
N ALA A 20 -4.28 7.01 -2.04
CA ALA A 20 -2.94 7.19 -1.48
C ALA A 20 -2.02 7.97 -2.42
N PHE A 21 -2.11 7.68 -3.73
CA PHE A 21 -1.32 8.34 -4.75
C PHE A 21 -1.71 9.82 -4.91
N THR A 22 -3.00 10.12 -5.05
CA THR A 22 -3.48 11.49 -5.29
C THR A 22 -3.28 12.40 -4.08
N THR A 23 -3.41 11.84 -2.87
CA THR A 23 -3.20 12.59 -1.62
C THR A 23 -1.74 12.59 -1.16
N SER A 24 -0.87 11.80 -1.81
CA SER A 24 0.49 11.52 -1.34
C SER A 24 0.55 11.06 0.12
N SER A 25 -0.53 10.43 0.62
CA SER A 25 -0.65 9.98 2.00
C SER A 25 -1.15 8.55 2.07
N SER A 26 -0.34 7.65 2.62
CA SER A 26 -0.76 6.27 2.87
C SER A 26 -1.77 6.18 4.03
N GLU A 27 -1.75 7.16 4.94
CA GLU A 27 -2.66 7.28 6.09
C GLU A 27 -4.11 7.49 5.63
N ALA A 28 -4.30 8.32 4.61
CA ALA A 28 -5.62 8.59 4.03
C ALA A 28 -6.27 7.33 3.39
N ALA A 29 -5.45 6.42 2.87
CA ALA A 29 -5.92 5.18 2.24
C ALA A 29 -6.04 3.99 3.22
N PHE A 30 -5.51 4.12 4.44
CA PHE A 30 -5.48 3.05 5.43
C PHE A 30 -6.87 2.46 5.76
N PRO A 31 -7.90 3.27 6.14
CA PRO A 31 -9.21 2.72 6.49
C PRO A 31 -9.88 2.01 5.30
N GLY A 32 -9.80 2.59 4.11
CA GLY A 32 -10.34 1.98 2.89
C GLY A 32 -9.62 0.68 2.52
N THR A 33 -8.30 0.61 2.74
CA THR A 33 -7.53 -0.62 2.49
C THR A 33 -7.98 -1.75 3.42
N LEU A 34 -8.19 -1.45 4.71
CA LEU A 34 -8.67 -2.42 5.69
C LEU A 34 -10.04 -2.99 5.30
N GLU A 35 -11.00 -2.12 4.97
CA GLU A 35 -12.34 -2.51 4.54
C GLU A 35 -12.33 -3.39 3.28
N LYS A 36 -11.57 -3.00 2.25
CA LYS A 36 -11.49 -3.78 0.99
C LYS A 36 -10.88 -5.16 1.21
N LEU A 37 -9.93 -5.30 2.13
CA LEU A 37 -9.32 -6.60 2.46
C LEU A 37 -10.28 -7.50 3.24
N GLU A 38 -11.06 -6.97 4.17
CA GLU A 38 -12.12 -7.72 4.85
C GLU A 38 -13.19 -8.21 3.87
N GLN A 39 -13.66 -7.33 2.98
CA GLN A 39 -14.60 -7.67 1.90
C GLN A 39 -14.03 -8.69 0.91
N PHE A 40 -12.72 -8.67 0.69
CA PHE A 40 -12.02 -9.66 -0.14
C PHE A 40 -11.96 -11.05 0.53
N GLY A 41 -12.18 -11.13 1.85
CA GLY A 41 -12.18 -12.37 2.63
C GLY A 41 -10.98 -12.56 3.55
N VAL A 42 -10.17 -11.51 3.76
CA VAL A 42 -9.08 -11.55 4.77
C VAL A 42 -9.70 -11.48 6.17
N SER A 43 -9.18 -12.29 7.10
CA SER A 43 -9.63 -12.26 8.49
C SER A 43 -9.37 -10.87 9.10
N PRO A 44 -10.38 -10.25 9.75
CA PRO A 44 -10.22 -8.95 10.43
C PRO A 44 -9.05 -8.96 11.42
N LYS A 45 -8.87 -10.06 12.17
CA LYS A 45 -7.75 -10.20 13.13
C LYS A 45 -6.39 -10.12 12.45
N ILE A 46 -6.24 -10.69 11.26
CA ILE A 46 -4.99 -10.65 10.50
C ILE A 46 -4.81 -9.26 9.92
N ALA A 47 -5.84 -8.69 9.30
CA ALA A 47 -5.77 -7.39 8.66
C ALA A 47 -5.47 -6.28 9.67
N SER A 48 -6.21 -6.20 10.78
CA SER A 48 -6.01 -5.19 11.82
C SER A 48 -4.68 -5.31 12.57
N PHE A 49 -3.99 -6.46 12.50
CA PHE A 49 -2.66 -6.62 13.10
C PHE A 49 -1.55 -6.30 12.10
N VAL A 50 -1.63 -6.85 10.88
CA VAL A 50 -0.56 -6.75 9.88
C VAL A 50 -0.55 -5.39 9.19
N LEU A 51 -1.72 -4.80 8.89
CA LEU A 51 -1.80 -3.55 8.14
C LEU A 51 -1.14 -2.37 8.88
N PRO A 52 -1.38 -2.15 10.19
CA PRO A 52 -0.70 -1.07 10.93
C PRO A 52 0.82 -1.23 10.96
N ILE A 53 1.31 -2.46 11.12
CA ILE A 53 2.76 -2.73 11.13
C ILE A 53 3.34 -2.47 9.74
N GLY A 54 2.69 -2.96 8.69
CA GLY A 54 3.09 -2.69 7.31
C GLY A 54 3.10 -1.20 6.99
N TYR A 55 2.11 -0.44 7.47
CA TYR A 55 2.04 1.01 7.29
C TYR A 55 3.29 1.73 7.81
N SER A 56 3.73 1.42 9.03
CA SER A 56 4.86 2.10 9.65
C SER A 56 6.23 1.64 9.13
N PHE A 57 6.35 0.36 8.77
CA PHE A 57 7.65 -0.24 8.47
C PHE A 57 7.91 -0.53 6.99
N ASN A 58 6.89 -0.58 6.12
CA ASN A 58 7.06 -0.86 4.69
C ASN A 58 7.32 0.41 3.87
N LEU A 59 8.35 1.17 4.23
CA LEU A 59 8.70 2.45 3.60
C LEU A 59 9.57 2.31 2.33
N VAL A 60 9.43 1.21 1.58
CA VAL A 60 10.25 0.92 0.39
C VAL A 60 10.17 2.03 -0.67
N GLY A 61 8.97 2.61 -0.88
CA GLY A 61 8.80 3.71 -1.85
C GLY A 61 9.60 4.95 -1.47
N SER A 62 9.53 5.36 -0.20
CA SER A 62 10.30 6.49 0.33
C SER A 62 11.80 6.22 0.29
N MET A 63 12.24 4.99 0.63
CA MET A 63 13.65 4.60 0.56
C MET A 63 14.18 4.63 -0.88
N ALA A 64 13.41 4.17 -1.85
CA ALA A 64 13.77 4.26 -3.26
C ALA A 64 13.86 5.72 -3.72
N TYR A 65 12.88 6.54 -3.37
CA TYR A 65 12.89 7.97 -3.66
C TYR A 65 14.12 8.67 -3.08
N CYS A 66 14.40 8.47 -1.79
CA CYS A 66 15.59 9.04 -1.15
C CYS A 66 16.87 8.57 -1.82
N SER A 67 16.98 7.29 -2.18
CA SER A 67 18.16 6.74 -2.85
C SER A 67 18.41 7.43 -4.20
N PHE A 68 17.37 7.56 -5.04
CA PHE A 68 17.50 8.26 -6.33
C PHE A 68 17.79 9.75 -6.15
N ALA A 69 17.14 10.40 -5.18
CA ALA A 69 17.39 11.81 -4.87
C ALA A 69 18.84 12.05 -4.42
N THR A 70 19.39 11.17 -3.58
CA THR A 70 20.79 11.25 -3.15
C THR A 70 21.76 11.10 -4.31
N VAL A 71 21.55 10.13 -5.21
CA VAL A 71 22.39 9.96 -6.41
C VAL A 71 22.29 11.17 -7.32
N PHE A 72 21.10 11.72 -7.53
CA PHE A 72 20.88 12.91 -8.34
C PHE A 72 21.63 14.13 -7.78
N ILE A 73 21.52 14.38 -6.46
CA ILE A 73 22.25 15.48 -5.80
C ILE A 73 23.76 15.28 -5.90
N ALA A 74 24.25 14.04 -5.76
CA ALA A 74 25.68 13.75 -5.86
C ALA A 74 26.26 13.94 -7.27
N GLN A 75 25.40 13.93 -8.30
CA GLN A 75 25.78 14.15 -9.70
C GLN A 75 25.56 15.60 -10.19
N ALA A 76 24.84 16.42 -9.42
CA ALA A 76 24.57 17.82 -9.73
C ALA A 76 25.78 18.71 -9.45
#